data_AF-A0A3N5YNU2-F1
#
_entry.id   AF-A0A3N5YNU2-F1
#
_cell.length_a   1.000
_cell.length_b   1.000
_cell.length_c   1.000
_cell.angle_alpha   90.00
_cell.angle_beta   90.00
_cell.angle_gamma   90.00
#
_symmetry.space_group_name_H-M   'P 1'
#
loop_
_entity.id
_entity.type
_entity.pdbx_description
1 polymer ?
#
loop_
_entity_poly.entity_id
_entity_poly.type
_entity_poly.pdbx_seq_one_letter_code
_entity_poly.pdbx_strand_id
1 'polypeptide(L)'
;MLLGTIIYGLLNSAILALMAIGFNLTFGISGVANFAYGAMYIFSAYLSWMLFHLVDLPYWLAVPVSIAATMALGALMYQFVLL
;
A
#
# COMPACT_ATOMS: atom_id res chain seq x y z
N MET A 1 2.39 24.10 -16.79
CA MET A 1 1.70 24.28 -15.49
C MET A 1 0.38 23.50 -15.46
N LEU A 2 -0.60 23.80 -16.33
CA LEU A 2 -1.91 23.12 -16.35
C LEU A 2 -1.84 21.59 -16.52
N LEU A 3 -1.08 21.10 -17.51
CA LEU A 3 -0.97 19.64 -17.78
C LEU A 3 -0.38 18.87 -16.59
N GLY A 4 0.67 19.40 -15.95
CA GLY A 4 1.28 18.78 -14.78
C GLY A 4 0.33 18.70 -13.59
N THR A 5 -0.46 19.75 -13.35
CA THR A 5 -1.49 19.75 -12.30
C THR A 5 -2.58 18.72 -12.57
N ILE A 6 -3.02 18.57 -13.81
CA ILE A 6 -4.04 17.58 -14.19
C ILE A 6 -3.50 16.15 -13.96
N ILE A 7 -2.28 15.87 -14.41
CA ILE A 7 -1.65 14.55 -14.21
C ILE A 7 -1.50 14.26 -12.71
N TYR A 8 -0.99 15.22 -11.94
CA TYR A 8 -0.82 15.07 -10.50
C TYR A 8 -2.14 14.85 -9.76
N GLY A 9 -3.18 15.61 -10.11
CA GLY A 9 -4.52 15.47 -9.55
C GLY A 9 -5.16 14.13 -9.89
N LEU A 10 -4.96 13.64 -11.12
CA LEU A 10 -5.44 12.33 -11.57
C LEU A 10 -4.75 11.20 -10.80
N LEU A 11 -3.43 11.26 -10.65
CA LEU A 11 -2.67 10.26 -9.91
C LEU A 11 -3.09 10.21 -8.43
N ASN A 12 -3.21 11.36 -7.76
CA ASN A 12 -3.68 11.41 -6.38
C ASN A 12 -5.10 10.87 -6.22
N SER A 13 -6.01 11.25 -7.13
CA SER A 13 -7.39 10.76 -7.10
C SER A 13 -7.45 9.24 -7.31
N ALA A 14 -6.63 8.69 -8.22
CA ALA A 14 -6.53 7.26 -8.45
C ALA A 14 -6.00 6.51 -7.22
N ILE A 15 -4.97 7.05 -6.54
CA ILE A 15 -4.43 6.48 -5.30
C ILE A 15 -5.50 6.46 -4.20
N LEU A 16 -6.22 7.57 -4.01
CA LEU A 16 -7.30 7.66 -3.03
C LEU A 16 -8.44 6.69 -3.36
N ALA A 17 -8.81 6.55 -4.65
CA ALA A 17 -9.83 5.60 -5.08
C ALA A 17 -9.42 4.14 -4.80
N LEU A 18 -8.18 3.76 -5.13
CA LEU A 18 -7.66 2.41 -4.83
C LEU A 18 -7.62 2.14 -3.33
N MET A 19 -7.20 3.12 -2.53
CA MET A 19 -7.20 3.01 -1.07
C MET A 19 -8.61 2.78 -0.53
N ALA A 20 -9.60 3.54 -1.02
CA ALA A 20 -11.00 3.40 -0.63
C ALA A 20 -11.58 2.03 -1.02
N ILE A 21 -11.27 1.53 -2.23
CA ILE A 21 -11.71 0.20 -2.69
C ILE A 21 -11.17 -0.90 -1.79
N GLY A 22 -9.87 -0.89 -1.48
CA GLY A 22 -9.26 -1.92 -0.62
C GLY A 22 -9.79 -1.87 0.82
N PHE A 23 -9.97 -0.66 1.38
CA PHE A 23 -10.56 -0.51 2.71
C PHE A 23 -12.01 -1.03 2.74
N ASN A 24 -12.83 -0.63 1.75
CA ASN A 24 -14.21 -1.10 1.63
C ASN A 24 -14.28 -2.62 1.47
N LEU A 25 -13.37 -3.24 0.70
CA LEU A 25 -13.34 -4.70 0.57
C LEU A 25 -13.11 -5.38 1.93
N THR A 26 -12.16 -4.90 2.74
CA THR A 26 -11.90 -5.48 4.06
C THR A 26 -13.03 -5.23 5.06
N PHE A 27 -13.61 -4.02 5.05
CA PHE A 27 -14.68 -3.63 5.96
C PHE A 27 -16.02 -4.25 5.57
N GLY A 28 -16.36 -4.26 4.28
CA GLY A 28 -17.64 -4.73 3.76
C GLY A 28 -17.85 -6.22 3.95
N ILE A 29 -16.78 -7.03 3.92
CA ILE A 29 -16.88 -8.48 4.18
C ILE A 29 -16.92 -8.77 5.68
N SER A 30 -16.09 -8.09 6.48
CA SER A 30 -15.95 -8.39 7.91
C SER A 30 -16.99 -7.69 8.81
N GLY A 31 -17.54 -6.56 8.37
CA GLY A 31 -18.37 -5.67 9.20
C GLY A 31 -17.60 -4.94 10.30
N VAL A 32 -16.27 -5.08 10.38
CA VAL A 32 -15.42 -4.54 11.44
C VAL A 32 -14.33 -3.64 10.86
N ALA A 33 -14.10 -2.49 11.49
CA ALA A 33 -13.06 -1.56 11.08
C ALA A 33 -11.66 -2.21 11.18
N ASN A 34 -11.00 -2.38 10.03
CA ASN A 34 -9.65 -2.96 9.95
C ASN A 34 -8.59 -1.85 10.09
N PHE A 35 -8.11 -1.62 11.32
CA PHE A 35 -7.03 -0.67 11.58
C PHE A 35 -5.66 -1.13 11.07
N ALA A 36 -5.44 -2.45 10.93
CA ALA A 36 -4.20 -3.00 10.39
C ALA A 36 -4.01 -2.67 8.90
N TYR A 37 -5.10 -2.52 8.14
CA TYR A 37 -5.06 -2.14 6.73
C TYR A 37 -4.30 -0.81 6.52
N GLY A 38 -4.60 0.21 7.32
CA GLY A 38 -3.92 1.51 7.24
C GLY A 38 -2.43 1.40 7.56
N ALA A 39 -2.08 0.63 8.59
CA ALA A 39 -0.68 0.38 8.96
C ALA A 39 0.09 -0.35 7.86
N MET A 40 -0.50 -1.39 7.25
CA MET A 40 0.08 -2.14 6.13
C MET A 40 0.29 -1.27 4.89
N TYR A 41 -0.66 -0.39 4.59
CA TYR A 41 -0.54 0.54 3.49
C TYR A 41 0.65 1.49 3.66
N ILE A 42 0.76 2.13 4.84
CA ILE A 42 1.86 3.04 5.16
C ILE A 42 3.20 2.29 5.15
N PHE A 43 3.23 1.07 5.70
CA PHE A 43 4.41 0.22 5.69
C PHE A 43 4.90 -0.05 4.26
N SER A 44 4.02 -0.47 3.36
CA SER A 44 4.39 -0.74 1.96
C SER A 44 4.91 0.52 1.25
N ALA A 45 4.24 1.66 1.46
CA ALA A 45 4.64 2.93 0.86
C ALA A 45 6.03 3.37 1.35
N TYR A 46 6.26 3.31 2.67
CA TYR A 46 7.53 3.69 3.25
C TYR A 46 8.64 2.71 2.91
N LEU A 47 8.33 1.40 2.84
CA LEU A 47 9.29 0.38 2.42
C LEU A 47 9.73 0.59 0.97
N SER A 48 8.80 0.89 0.05
CA SER A 48 9.14 1.23 -1.33
C SER A 48 10.05 2.47 -1.39
N TRP A 49 9.73 3.50 -0.60
CA TRP A 49 10.56 4.70 -0.49
C TRP A 49 11.96 4.39 0.05
N MET A 50 12.07 3.55 1.10
CA MET A 50 13.34 3.14 1.68
C MET A 50 14.18 2.32 0.68
N LEU A 51 13.58 1.37 -0.02
CA LEU A 51 14.28 0.59 -1.04
C LEU A 51 14.82 1.48 -2.16
N PHE A 52 14.05 2.49 -2.57
CA PHE A 52 14.47 3.41 -3.61
C PHE A 52 15.55 4.41 -3.14
N HIS A 53 15.45 4.96 -1.92
CA HIS A 53 16.35 6.03 -1.46
C HIS A 53 17.52 5.59 -0.59
N LEU A 54 17.38 4.50 0.19
CA LEU A 54 18.41 4.03 1.11
C LEU A 54 19.22 2.88 0.52
N VAL A 55 18.61 2.07 -0.35
CA VAL A 55 19.23 0.89 -0.97
C VAL A 55 19.58 1.15 -2.44
N ASP A 56 19.23 2.33 -2.98
CA ASP A 56 19.39 2.72 -4.39
C ASP A 56 18.82 1.69 -5.38
N LEU A 57 17.81 0.92 -4.94
CA LEU A 57 17.16 -0.07 -5.78
C LEU A 57 16.29 0.65 -6.81
N PRO A 58 16.33 0.30 -8.10
CA PRO A 58 15.57 1.03 -9.09
C PRO A 58 14.06 0.92 -8.80
N TYR A 59 13.34 2.01 -9.00
CA TYR A 59 11.93 2.15 -8.58
C TYR A 59 11.03 1.00 -9.07
N TRP A 60 11.25 0.53 -10.30
CA TRP A 60 10.49 -0.57 -10.89
C TRP A 60 10.69 -1.92 -10.18
N LEU A 61 11.81 -2.12 -9.47
CA LEU A 61 12.04 -3.27 -8.58
C LEU A 61 11.60 -2.99 -7.15
N ALA A 62 11.79 -1.76 -6.65
CA ALA A 62 11.40 -1.38 -5.29
C ALA A 62 9.90 -1.63 -5.02
N VAL A 63 9.04 -1.30 -6.00
CA VAL A 63 7.58 -1.48 -5.89
C VAL A 63 7.16 -2.96 -5.75
N PRO A 64 7.49 -3.88 -6.66
CA PRO A 64 7.10 -5.29 -6.50
C PRO A 64 7.72 -5.94 -5.26
N VAL A 65 8.94 -5.56 -4.88
CA VAL A 65 9.59 -6.06 -3.66
C VAL A 65 8.83 -5.60 -2.41
N SER A 66 8.42 -4.33 -2.33
CA SER A 66 7.65 -3.84 -1.18
C SER A 66 6.26 -4.48 -1.08
N ILE A 67 5.61 -4.74 -2.22
CA ILE A 67 4.34 -5.48 -2.27
C ILE A 67 4.54 -6.91 -1.75
N ALA A 68 5.54 -7.62 -2.25
CA ALA A 68 5.83 -8.99 -1.82
C ALA A 68 6.15 -9.08 -0.32
N ALA A 69 6.96 -8.15 0.19
CA ALA A 69 7.28 -8.08 1.61
C ALA A 69 6.04 -7.78 2.48
N THR A 70 5.17 -6.87 2.05
CA THR A 70 3.93 -6.55 2.77
C THR A 70 2.96 -7.73 2.76
N MET A 71 2.85 -8.44 1.62
CA MET A 71 2.04 -9.66 1.51
C MET A 71 2.55 -10.76 2.45
N ALA A 72 3.87 -10.97 2.50
CA ALA A 72 4.48 -11.91 3.42
C ALA A 72 4.18 -11.53 4.89
N LEU A 73 4.28 -10.25 5.24
CA LEU A 73 3.98 -9.77 6.59
C LEU A 73 2.51 -10.00 6.97
N GLY A 74 1.58 -9.76 6.05
CA GLY A 74 0.16 -10.09 6.22
C GLY A 74 -0.09 -11.60 6.40
N ALA A 75 0.58 -12.45 5.62
CA ALA A 75 0.49 -13.90 5.75
C ALA A 75 1.04 -14.41 7.09
N LEU A 76 2.16 -13.85 7.56
CA LEU A 76 2.73 -14.15 8.88
C LEU A 76 1.77 -13.71 9.99
N MET A 77 1.15 -12.53 9.89
CA MET A 77 0.13 -12.12 10.85
C MET A 77 -1.06 -13.08 10.89
N TYR A 78 -1.53 -13.53 9.72
CA TYR A 78 -2.57 -14.55 9.66
C TYR A 78 -2.16 -15.83 10.39
N GLN A 79 -0.94 -16.31 10.16
CA GLN A 79 -0.47 -17.57 10.74
C GLN A 79 -0.17 -17.50 12.25
N PHE A 80 0.34 -16.38 12.76
CA PHE A 80 0.83 -16.29 14.15
C PHE A 80 -0.09 -15.53 15.10
N VAL A 81 -1.02 -14.72 14.58
CA VAL A 81 -1.91 -13.89 15.41
C VAL A 81 -3.35 -14.39 15.36
N LEU A 82 -3.81 -14.84 14.20
CA LEU A 82 -5.20 -15.28 14.02
C LEU A 82 -5.39 -16.79 14.20
N LEU A 83 -4.38 -17.59 13.89
CA LEU A 83 -4.37 -19.05 13.97
C LEU A 83 -3.56 -19.50 15.19
#